data_AF-A0AAV6GN72-F1
#
_entry.id   AF-A0AAV6GN72-F1
#
_cell.length_a   1.000
_cell.length_b   1.000
_cell.length_c   1.000
_cell.angle_alpha   90.00
_cell.angle_beta   90.00
_cell.angle_gamma   90.00
#
_symmetry.space_group_name_H-M   'P 1'
#
loop_
_entity.id
_entity.type
_entity.pdbx_description
1 polymer ?
#
loop_
_entity_poly.entity_id
_entity_poly.type
_entity_poly.pdbx_seq_one_letter_code
_entity_poly.pdbx_strand_id
1 'polypeptide(L)'
;MLSVAATILRHGAVRCRCGQRAMATVISGNKTSQLVRERLKTDVAEMRSHFPGFRPGLVVLQVGDRDDSNLYISMKLKAAAEIGISANHIRLPSTATEEEVLRSIVSVNENPAVHGLIVQLPLDSVNPIDTEKVTNAVAPEKDVDGLTSINAGKLSRGDLGDCFIPCTPNGCMELIAQAGVSVAGKNAVVIGRSKIVGAPMHDLLLWSHATVTTCHSKTRDLAAQVGRADVLVVGAGKAEMVKGDWVKEGAVVIDCGINHIPDSSKPSGKRVVGDVHYASAKERAGFITPVPGGVGPMTVAMLMENTVQSAKRFLNSYRPGKWNITYIKLKPVRPKPSDAAISQACATKPVMKLAREMGLFSEEVEPHGRHRAKVQLDVLTRMRAQPDGKYVVVTG
;
A
#
# COMPACT_ATOMS: atom_id res chain seq x y z
N MET A 1 12.12 35.69 -29.60
CA MET A 1 13.59 35.84 -29.68
C MET A 1 14.14 35.23 -28.40
N LEU A 2 14.95 34.17 -28.34
CA LEU A 2 15.82 33.50 -29.30
C LEU A 2 15.43 32.03 -29.48
N SER A 3 15.57 31.56 -30.72
CA SER A 3 15.49 30.17 -31.17
C SER A 3 16.87 29.54 -31.01
N VAL A 4 16.93 28.32 -30.47
CA VAL A 4 18.12 27.47 -30.56
C VAL A 4 17.74 26.26 -31.41
N ALA A 5 18.14 26.33 -32.68
CA ALA A 5 18.05 25.25 -33.65
C ALA A 5 19.07 24.16 -33.29
N ALA A 6 18.61 22.92 -33.13
CA ALA A 6 19.46 21.75 -33.04
C ALA A 6 19.32 20.94 -34.33
N THR A 7 20.44 20.87 -35.04
CA THR A 7 20.69 20.24 -36.34
C THR A 7 20.31 18.76 -36.35
N ILE A 8 19.46 18.38 -37.31
CA ILE A 8 19.10 16.99 -37.60
C ILE A 8 20.25 16.33 -38.38
N LEU A 9 21.02 15.46 -37.72
CA LEU A 9 21.93 14.53 -38.37
C LEU A 9 21.19 13.24 -38.71
N ARG A 10 20.73 13.15 -39.98
CA ARG A 10 20.24 11.91 -40.58
C ARG A 10 21.43 10.97 -40.84
N HIS A 11 21.66 10.00 -39.96
CA HIS A 11 22.45 8.82 -40.31
C HIS A 11 21.51 7.71 -40.77
N GLY A 12 21.57 7.40 -42.07
CA GLY A 12 20.91 6.25 -42.66
C GLY A 12 21.50 4.96 -42.10
N ALA A 13 20.74 4.25 -41.29
CA ALA A 13 21.09 2.90 -40.86
C ALA A 13 20.48 1.88 -41.84
N VAL A 14 21.38 1.22 -42.56
CA VAL A 14 21.14 0.06 -43.42
C VAL A 14 20.39 -1.01 -42.61
N ARG A 15 19.21 -1.41 -43.09
CA ARG A 15 18.46 -2.57 -42.59
C ARG A 15 19.24 -3.84 -42.92
N CYS A 16 19.99 -4.37 -41.95
CA CYS A 16 20.43 -5.75 -41.97
C CYS A 16 19.52 -6.56 -41.03
N ARG A 17 18.47 -7.19 -41.60
CA ARG A 17 17.65 -8.18 -40.90
C ARG A 17 18.45 -9.48 -40.84
N CYS A 18 19.17 -9.70 -39.75
CA CYS A 18 19.66 -11.01 -39.36
C CYS A 18 18.98 -11.37 -38.04
N GLY A 19 18.08 -12.35 -38.08
CA GLY A 19 17.18 -12.70 -36.98
C GLY A 19 17.84 -13.42 -35.82
N GLN A 20 18.62 -12.71 -35.01
CA GLN A 20 18.87 -13.12 -33.63
C GLN A 20 17.67 -12.67 -32.79
N ARG A 21 16.85 -13.62 -32.33
CA ARG A 21 15.81 -13.33 -31.34
C ARG A 21 16.48 -12.76 -30.10
N ALA A 22 16.24 -11.49 -29.80
CA ALA A 22 16.74 -10.87 -28.58
C ALA A 22 15.98 -11.47 -27.39
N MET A 23 16.69 -12.13 -26.47
CA MET A 23 16.11 -12.61 -25.22
C MET A 23 15.56 -11.44 -24.39
N ALA A 24 14.48 -11.68 -23.65
CA ALA A 24 13.85 -10.67 -22.81
C ALA A 24 14.82 -10.06 -21.79
N THR A 25 14.69 -8.75 -21.59
CA THR A 25 15.36 -8.04 -20.50
C THR A 25 14.67 -8.38 -19.19
N VAL A 26 15.44 -8.84 -18.19
CA VAL A 26 14.89 -9.23 -16.89
C VAL A 26 14.67 -8.00 -16.03
N ILE A 27 13.42 -7.77 -15.59
CA ILE A 27 13.08 -6.71 -14.65
C ILE A 27 13.26 -7.25 -13.23
N SER A 28 14.31 -6.80 -12.54
CA SER A 28 14.60 -7.24 -11.17
C SER A 28 13.80 -6.44 -10.16
N GLY A 29 12.85 -7.09 -9.49
CA GLY A 29 12.15 -6.47 -8.37
C GLY A 29 13.00 -6.35 -7.11
N ASN A 30 13.97 -7.23 -6.90
CA ASN A 30 14.97 -7.05 -5.83
C ASN A 30 15.72 -5.71 -5.97
N LYS A 31 16.22 -5.40 -7.17
CA LYS A 31 16.89 -4.12 -7.43
C LYS A 31 15.92 -2.94 -7.30
N THR A 32 14.74 -3.05 -7.91
CA THR A 32 13.74 -1.98 -7.90
C THR A 32 13.25 -1.66 -6.48
N SER A 33 12.90 -2.67 -5.69
CA SER A 33 12.48 -2.53 -4.29
C SER A 33 13.56 -1.90 -3.41
N GLN A 34 14.84 -2.18 -3.66
CA GLN A 34 15.93 -1.52 -2.95
C GLN A 34 15.98 -0.02 -3.27
N LEU A 35 15.87 0.36 -4.56
CA LEU A 35 15.83 1.77 -4.97
C LEU A 35 14.66 2.52 -4.33
N VAL A 36 13.48 1.91 -4.29
CA VAL A 36 12.31 2.48 -3.59
C VAL A 36 12.61 2.69 -2.11
N ARG A 37 13.16 1.69 -1.42
CA ARG A 37 13.48 1.82 0.02
C ARG A 37 14.49 2.92 0.31
N GLU A 38 15.52 3.10 -0.51
CA GLU A 38 16.49 4.19 -0.34
C GLU A 38 15.85 5.58 -0.56
N ARG A 39 14.97 5.72 -1.56
CA ARG A 39 14.17 6.94 -1.75
C ARG A 39 13.32 7.24 -0.51
N LEU A 40 12.59 6.24 -0.01
CA LEU A 40 11.73 6.39 1.17
C LEU A 40 12.53 6.73 2.43
N LYS A 41 13.72 6.16 2.61
CA LYS A 41 14.60 6.48 3.73
C LYS A 41 15.01 7.96 3.71
N THR A 42 15.27 8.49 2.53
CA THR A 42 15.56 9.92 2.32
C THR A 42 14.34 10.78 2.66
N ASP A 43 13.15 10.41 2.15
CA ASP A 43 11.89 11.10 2.45
C ASP A 43 11.60 11.15 3.96
N VAL A 44 11.83 10.05 4.68
CA VAL A 44 11.60 9.97 6.13
C VAL A 44 12.64 10.80 6.89
N ALA A 45 13.90 10.82 6.45
CA ALA A 45 14.92 11.68 7.04
C ALA A 45 14.59 13.17 6.88
N GLU A 46 14.15 13.59 5.69
CA GLU A 46 13.71 14.96 5.42
C GLU A 46 12.50 15.33 6.28
N MET A 47 11.53 14.44 6.40
CA MET A 47 10.35 14.64 7.26
C MET A 47 10.72 14.85 8.73
N ARG A 48 11.66 14.06 9.26
CA ARG A 48 12.17 14.20 10.63
C ARG A 48 12.92 15.52 10.85
N SER A 49 13.60 16.03 9.82
CA SER A 49 14.30 17.32 9.90
C SER A 49 13.34 18.51 10.00
N HIS A 50 12.23 18.46 9.26
CA HIS A 50 11.19 19.51 9.28
C HIS A 50 10.28 19.41 10.50
N PHE A 51 10.04 18.18 10.99
CA PHE A 51 9.19 17.90 12.15
C PHE A 51 9.95 17.05 13.17
N PRO A 52 10.78 17.67 14.04
CA PRO A 52 11.47 16.95 15.11
C PRO A 52 10.49 16.16 15.97
N GLY A 53 10.81 14.89 16.24
CA GLY A 53 9.92 13.99 17.01
C GLY A 53 8.75 13.40 16.21
N PHE A 54 8.67 13.60 14.89
CA PHE A 54 7.68 12.92 14.06
C PHE A 54 8.28 11.67 13.42
N ARG A 55 7.56 10.55 13.42
CA ARG A 55 7.92 9.34 12.66
C ARG A 55 6.67 8.73 12.01
N PRO A 56 6.73 8.31 10.73
CA PRO A 56 5.67 7.49 10.17
C PRO A 56 5.47 6.23 11.01
N GLY A 57 4.21 5.86 11.19
CA GLY A 57 3.81 4.79 12.10
C GLY A 57 3.02 3.73 11.36
N LEU A 58 3.41 2.47 11.48
CA LEU A 58 2.76 1.32 10.87
C LEU A 58 2.35 0.32 11.96
N VAL A 59 1.13 -0.19 11.89
CA VAL A 59 0.70 -1.33 12.69
C VAL A 59 0.35 -2.50 11.79
N VAL A 60 0.92 -3.65 12.11
CA VAL A 60 0.57 -4.94 11.53
C VAL A 60 -0.26 -5.71 12.55
N LEU A 61 -1.52 -6.02 12.21
CA LEU A 61 -2.42 -6.81 13.05
C LEU A 61 -2.47 -8.25 12.51
N GLN A 62 -2.08 -9.22 13.34
CA GLN A 62 -2.12 -10.65 13.07
C GLN A 62 -3.15 -11.32 13.96
N VAL A 63 -3.87 -12.31 13.42
CA VAL A 63 -4.69 -13.25 14.19
C VAL A 63 -4.12 -14.65 13.97
N GLY A 64 -3.82 -15.37 15.06
CA GLY A 64 -3.18 -16.68 15.03
C GLY A 64 -1.67 -16.62 14.83
N ASP A 65 -1.07 -17.71 14.35
CA ASP A 65 0.40 -17.87 14.35
C ASP A 65 0.95 -18.63 13.14
N ARG A 66 0.32 -18.49 11.97
CA ARG A 66 0.79 -19.14 10.74
C ARG A 66 2.24 -18.78 10.41
N ASP A 67 3.04 -19.79 10.07
CA ASP A 67 4.46 -19.64 9.72
C ASP A 67 4.70 -18.71 8.51
N ASP A 68 3.83 -18.81 7.49
CA ASP A 68 3.91 -17.97 6.30
C ASP A 68 3.67 -16.49 6.65
N SER A 69 2.61 -16.20 7.40
CA SER A 69 2.31 -14.88 7.94
C SER A 69 3.46 -14.34 8.78
N ASN A 70 4.03 -15.13 9.69
CA ASN A 70 5.15 -14.73 10.56
C ASN A 70 6.37 -14.29 9.75
N LEU A 71 6.72 -15.05 8.71
CA LEU A 71 7.83 -14.69 7.82
C LEU A 71 7.55 -13.35 7.12
N TYR A 72 6.38 -13.18 6.52
CA TYR A 72 6.02 -11.93 5.83
C TYR A 72 5.98 -10.73 6.77
N ILE A 73 5.44 -10.89 7.99
CA ILE A 73 5.41 -9.83 9.01
C ILE A 73 6.84 -9.43 9.37
N SER A 74 7.73 -10.39 9.62
CA SER A 74 9.14 -10.11 9.96
C SER A 74 9.84 -9.28 8.88
N MET A 75 9.58 -9.58 7.60
CA MET A 75 10.12 -8.82 6.47
C MET A 75 9.57 -7.39 6.43
N LYS A 76 8.27 -7.19 6.70
CA LYS A 76 7.65 -5.86 6.77
C LYS A 76 8.24 -5.02 7.90
N LEU A 77 8.38 -5.58 9.10
CA LEU A 77 8.95 -4.88 10.26
C LEU A 77 10.41 -4.52 10.03
N LYS A 78 11.21 -5.43 9.45
CA LYS A 78 12.60 -5.16 9.10
C LYS A 78 12.73 -4.02 8.09
N ALA A 79 11.95 -4.05 7.01
CA ALA A 79 11.96 -3.00 6.01
C ALA A 79 11.52 -1.63 6.59
N ALA A 80 10.50 -1.62 7.45
CA ALA A 80 10.06 -0.42 8.13
C ALA A 80 11.18 0.19 9.00
N ALA A 81 11.87 -0.64 9.79
CA ALA A 81 12.99 -0.21 10.62
C ALA A 81 14.15 0.36 9.79
N GLU A 82 14.50 -0.28 8.66
CA GLU A 82 15.55 0.19 7.74
C GLU A 82 15.27 1.58 7.16
N ILE A 83 14.00 1.89 6.87
CA ILE A 83 13.54 3.18 6.32
C ILE A 83 13.40 4.24 7.43
N GLY A 84 13.23 3.82 8.68
CA GLY A 84 13.02 4.71 9.83
C GLY A 84 11.56 4.85 10.28
N ILE A 85 10.66 4.04 9.73
CA ILE A 85 9.25 3.93 10.12
C ILE A 85 9.14 3.23 11.49
N SER A 86 8.29 3.75 12.37
CA SER A 86 7.95 3.11 13.64
C SER A 86 6.91 2.02 13.38
N ALA A 87 7.32 0.76 13.38
CA ALA A 87 6.44 -0.37 13.11
C ALA A 87 6.15 -1.20 14.36
N ASN A 88 4.86 -1.40 14.64
CA ASN A 88 4.37 -2.21 15.75
C ASN A 88 3.63 -3.43 15.23
N HIS A 89 3.75 -4.53 15.96
CA HIS A 89 3.08 -5.79 15.65
C HIS A 89 2.10 -6.14 16.77
N ILE A 90 0.82 -6.23 16.44
CA ILE A 90 -0.23 -6.70 17.34
C ILE A 90 -0.57 -8.13 16.92
N ARG A 91 -0.24 -9.09 17.78
CA ARG A 91 -0.61 -10.50 17.59
C ARG A 91 -1.76 -10.86 18.52
N LEU A 92 -2.90 -11.17 17.93
CA LEU A 92 -4.05 -11.74 18.62
C LEU A 92 -3.99 -13.27 18.57
N PRO A 93 -4.39 -13.98 19.64
CA PRO A 93 -4.37 -15.43 19.65
C PRO A 93 -5.37 -16.01 18.64
N SER A 94 -5.20 -17.28 18.27
CA SER A 94 -6.16 -18.00 17.41
C SER A 94 -7.54 -18.17 18.05
N THR A 95 -7.68 -17.94 19.36
CA THR A 95 -8.96 -17.91 20.08
C THR A 95 -9.69 -16.58 19.98
N ALA A 96 -9.10 -15.56 19.34
CA ALA A 96 -9.71 -14.24 19.23
C ALA A 96 -11.04 -14.31 18.47
N THR A 97 -12.03 -13.57 18.99
CA THR A 97 -13.35 -13.37 18.39
C THR A 97 -13.33 -12.22 17.40
N GLU A 98 -14.33 -12.14 16.51
CA GLU A 98 -14.49 -11.01 15.60
C GLU A 98 -14.56 -9.67 16.33
N GLU A 99 -15.25 -9.61 17.47
CA GLU A 99 -15.38 -8.38 18.26
C GLU A 99 -14.03 -7.89 18.81
N GLU A 100 -13.17 -8.79 19.27
CA GLU A 100 -11.83 -8.45 19.76
C GLU A 100 -10.91 -7.93 18.64
N VAL A 101 -11.02 -8.53 17.45
CA VAL A 101 -10.31 -8.04 16.25
C VAL A 101 -10.79 -6.64 15.88
N LEU A 102 -12.11 -6.43 15.80
CA LEU A 102 -12.69 -5.13 15.47
C LEU A 102 -12.32 -4.06 16.51
N ARG A 103 -12.35 -4.39 17.80
CA ARG A 103 -11.95 -3.48 18.88
C ARG A 103 -10.48 -3.08 18.76
N SER A 104 -9.62 -4.03 18.41
CA SER A 104 -8.19 -3.77 18.17
C SER A 104 -7.99 -2.83 16.98
N ILE A 105 -8.73 -3.04 15.88
CA ILE A 105 -8.71 -2.14 14.72
C ILE A 105 -9.18 -0.73 15.08
N VAL A 106 -10.28 -0.61 15.83
CA VAL A 106 -10.79 0.70 16.29
C VAL A 106 -9.75 1.43 17.14
N SER A 107 -9.11 0.74 18.10
CA SER A 107 -8.03 1.31 18.90
C SER A 107 -6.89 1.86 18.05
N VAL A 108 -6.47 1.10 17.03
CA VAL A 108 -5.41 1.52 16.09
C VAL A 108 -5.85 2.68 15.19
N ASN A 109 -7.11 2.69 14.72
CA ASN A 109 -7.67 3.80 13.95
C ASN A 109 -7.67 5.10 14.76
N GLU A 110 -8.00 5.02 16.06
CA GLU A 110 -8.03 6.16 16.97
C GLU A 110 -6.62 6.63 17.39
N ASN A 111 -5.61 5.77 17.31
CA ASN A 111 -4.23 6.12 17.68
C ASN A 111 -3.59 7.10 16.66
N PRO A 112 -3.31 8.37 17.01
CA PRO A 112 -2.69 9.33 16.10
C PRO A 112 -1.22 9.01 15.77
N ALA A 113 -0.56 8.12 16.52
CA ALA A 113 0.80 7.65 16.21
C ALA A 113 0.85 6.78 14.94
N VAL A 114 -0.29 6.20 14.57
CA VAL A 114 -0.39 5.20 13.52
C VAL A 114 -0.95 5.85 12.27
N HIS A 115 -0.19 5.76 11.20
CA HIS A 115 -0.49 6.32 9.89
C HIS A 115 -0.90 5.23 8.89
N GLY A 116 -0.44 4.00 9.10
CA GLY A 116 -0.85 2.83 8.34
C GLY A 116 -1.26 1.68 9.23
N LEU A 117 -2.35 1.00 8.87
CA LEU A 117 -2.79 -0.25 9.47
C LEU A 117 -2.94 -1.30 8.36
N ILE A 118 -2.36 -2.47 8.60
CA ILE A 118 -2.56 -3.67 7.79
C ILE A 118 -3.09 -4.80 8.68
N VAL A 119 -4.16 -5.44 8.22
CA VAL A 119 -4.65 -6.71 8.78
C VAL A 119 -4.03 -7.83 7.95
N GLN A 120 -3.17 -8.64 8.57
CA GLN A 120 -2.50 -9.73 7.88
C GLN A 120 -3.51 -10.84 7.54
N LEU A 121 -3.64 -11.14 6.25
CA LEU A 121 -4.48 -12.21 5.74
C LEU A 121 -3.65 -13.44 5.32
N PRO A 122 -4.24 -14.65 5.34
CA PRO A 122 -5.56 -14.97 5.90
C PRO A 122 -5.58 -14.90 7.43
N LEU A 123 -6.77 -14.66 8.02
CA LEU A 123 -6.96 -14.72 9.46
C LEU A 123 -6.93 -16.18 9.93
N ASP A 124 -6.17 -16.46 10.99
CA ASP A 124 -6.05 -17.79 11.58
C ASP A 124 -6.72 -17.81 12.95
N SER A 125 -8.02 -18.09 12.96
CA SER A 125 -8.84 -18.18 14.18
C SER A 125 -9.65 -19.47 14.19
N VAL A 126 -9.86 -20.01 15.39
CA VAL A 126 -10.80 -21.12 15.63
C VAL A 126 -12.25 -20.65 15.52
N ASN A 127 -12.49 -19.34 15.66
CA ASN A 127 -13.80 -18.73 15.51
C ASN A 127 -14.02 -18.28 14.06
N PRO A 128 -15.24 -18.39 13.52
CA PRO A 128 -15.60 -17.73 12.27
C PRO A 128 -15.45 -16.21 12.41
N ILE A 129 -14.69 -15.60 11.51
CA ILE A 129 -14.51 -14.14 11.44
C ILE A 129 -14.80 -13.68 10.01
N ASP A 130 -15.69 -12.71 9.86
CA ASP A 130 -15.95 -12.09 8.56
C ASP A 130 -14.75 -11.21 8.16
N THR A 131 -13.92 -11.75 7.26
CA THR A 131 -12.74 -11.05 6.75
C THR A 131 -13.11 -9.74 6.06
N GLU A 132 -14.23 -9.67 5.35
CA GLU A 132 -14.64 -8.45 4.64
C GLU A 132 -15.06 -7.36 5.61
N LYS A 133 -15.79 -7.72 6.67
CA LYS A 133 -16.13 -6.80 7.75
C LYS A 133 -14.89 -6.28 8.47
N VAL A 134 -13.93 -7.16 8.76
CA VAL A 134 -12.65 -6.81 9.40
C VAL A 134 -11.81 -5.89 8.50
N THR A 135 -11.64 -6.21 7.22
CA THR A 135 -10.89 -5.37 6.28
C THR A 135 -11.53 -4.00 6.12
N ASN A 136 -12.86 -3.92 6.01
CA ASN A 136 -13.58 -2.64 5.91
C ASN A 136 -13.63 -1.81 7.20
N ALA A 137 -13.25 -2.38 8.35
CA ALA A 137 -13.16 -1.64 9.61
C ALA A 137 -11.89 -0.78 9.70
N VAL A 138 -10.88 -1.01 8.84
CA VAL A 138 -9.70 -0.15 8.76
C VAL A 138 -10.11 1.23 8.25
N ALA A 139 -9.68 2.29 8.95
CA ALA A 139 -9.98 3.65 8.53
C ALA A 139 -9.39 3.92 7.13
N PRO A 140 -10.15 4.48 6.17
CA PRO A 140 -9.66 4.68 4.80
C PRO A 140 -8.37 5.49 4.71
N GLU A 141 -8.16 6.44 5.61
CA GLU A 141 -6.94 7.25 5.70
C GLU A 141 -5.72 6.48 6.24
N LYS A 142 -5.90 5.27 6.77
CA LYS A 142 -4.83 4.37 7.25
C LYS A 142 -4.77 3.04 6.49
N ASP A 143 -5.60 2.85 5.47
CA ASP A 143 -5.67 1.62 4.66
C ASP A 143 -4.49 1.52 3.68
N VAL A 144 -3.29 1.34 4.23
CA VAL A 144 -2.04 1.30 3.45
C VAL A 144 -1.88 0.04 2.61
N ASP A 145 -2.74 -0.98 2.81
CA ASP A 145 -2.83 -2.14 1.93
C ASP A 145 -3.86 -1.93 0.79
N GLY A 146 -4.69 -0.88 0.90
CA GLY A 146 -5.62 -0.43 -0.11
C GLY A 146 -6.81 -1.35 -0.34
N LEU A 147 -7.19 -2.17 0.64
CA LEU A 147 -8.15 -3.27 0.46
C LEU A 147 -9.58 -2.93 0.89
N THR A 148 -9.81 -1.79 1.54
CA THR A 148 -11.17 -1.36 1.92
C THR A 148 -12.01 -1.08 0.67
N SER A 149 -13.33 -1.29 0.79
CA SER A 149 -14.27 -1.03 -0.32
C SER A 149 -14.31 0.44 -0.71
N ILE A 150 -14.10 1.34 0.25
CA ILE A 150 -13.98 2.79 -0.01
C ILE A 150 -12.76 3.05 -0.88
N ASN A 151 -11.61 2.49 -0.52
CA ASN A 151 -10.38 2.69 -1.25
C ASN A 151 -10.41 2.06 -2.65
N ALA A 152 -10.94 0.83 -2.76
CA ALA A 152 -11.18 0.17 -4.03
C ALA A 152 -12.16 0.98 -4.91
N GLY A 153 -13.20 1.56 -4.32
CA GLY A 153 -14.15 2.43 -5.03
C GLY A 153 -13.47 3.66 -5.63
N LYS A 154 -12.65 4.36 -4.83
CA LYS A 154 -11.84 5.49 -5.30
C LYS A 154 -10.90 5.10 -6.45
N LEU A 155 -10.16 4.00 -6.30
CA LEU A 155 -9.27 3.48 -7.34
C LEU A 155 -10.02 3.16 -8.63
N SER A 156 -11.15 2.46 -8.54
CA SER A 156 -11.96 2.09 -9.71
C SER A 156 -12.53 3.29 -10.47
N ARG A 157 -12.67 4.44 -9.80
CA ARG A 157 -13.20 5.70 -10.36
C ARG A 157 -12.13 6.69 -10.78
N GLY A 158 -10.85 6.37 -10.59
CA GLY A 158 -9.73 7.20 -11.07
C GLY A 158 -9.25 8.25 -10.06
N ASP A 159 -9.67 8.15 -8.79
CA ASP A 159 -9.26 9.07 -7.72
C ASP A 159 -7.85 8.73 -7.19
N LEU A 160 -6.88 8.50 -8.10
CA LEU A 160 -5.52 8.04 -7.79
C LEU A 160 -4.76 8.96 -6.83
N GLY A 161 -5.11 10.25 -6.78
CA GLY A 161 -4.48 11.22 -5.87
C GLY A 161 -4.92 11.07 -4.40
N ASP A 162 -6.09 10.48 -4.16
CA ASP A 162 -6.76 10.44 -2.85
C ASP A 162 -7.11 9.01 -2.37
N CYS A 163 -6.59 7.99 -3.06
CA CYS A 163 -6.65 6.60 -2.62
C CYS A 163 -5.26 6.07 -2.26
N PHE A 164 -5.20 4.95 -1.56
CA PHE A 164 -4.04 4.07 -1.52
C PHE A 164 -4.15 3.07 -2.66
N ILE A 165 -3.02 2.62 -3.19
CA ILE A 165 -3.00 1.62 -4.24
C ILE A 165 -2.56 0.29 -3.61
N PRO A 166 -3.26 -0.84 -3.84
CA PRO A 166 -2.82 -2.11 -3.27
C PRO A 166 -1.37 -2.44 -3.64
N CYS A 167 -0.63 -2.99 -2.67
CA CYS A 167 0.82 -3.06 -2.74
C CYS A 167 1.35 -3.83 -3.97
N THR A 168 0.74 -4.98 -4.26
CA THR A 168 1.14 -5.85 -5.39
C THR A 168 0.93 -5.19 -6.75
N PRO A 169 -0.27 -4.69 -7.11
CA PRO A 169 -0.48 -4.02 -8.39
C PRO A 169 0.31 -2.69 -8.49
N ASN A 170 0.52 -1.96 -7.38
CA ASN A 170 1.43 -0.80 -7.40
C ASN A 170 2.87 -1.22 -7.76
N GLY A 171 3.34 -2.32 -7.17
CA GLY A 171 4.65 -2.90 -7.48
C GLY A 171 4.77 -3.33 -8.95
N CYS A 172 3.67 -3.82 -9.54
CA CYS A 172 3.64 -4.13 -10.97
C CYS A 172 3.78 -2.87 -11.83
N MET A 173 3.10 -1.78 -11.49
CA MET A 173 3.22 -0.49 -12.20
C MET A 173 4.66 0.05 -12.15
N GLU A 174 5.31 -0.01 -10.98
CA GLU A 174 6.70 0.42 -10.83
C GLU A 174 7.67 -0.43 -11.67
N LEU A 175 7.44 -1.75 -11.73
CA LEU A 175 8.22 -2.66 -12.59
C LEU A 175 8.01 -2.38 -14.08
N ILE A 176 6.79 -2.05 -14.50
CA ILE A 176 6.51 -1.64 -15.88
C ILE A 176 7.22 -0.31 -16.20
N ALA A 177 7.20 0.66 -15.28
CA ALA A 177 7.90 1.92 -15.44
C ALA A 177 9.43 1.74 -15.57
N GLN A 178 10.02 0.83 -14.78
CA GLN A 178 11.44 0.45 -14.89
C GLN A 178 11.83 -0.12 -16.26
N ALA A 179 10.90 -0.76 -16.97
CA ALA A 179 11.15 -1.23 -18.33
C ALA A 179 11.28 -0.09 -19.36
N GLY A 180 10.94 1.15 -18.98
CA GLY A 180 10.95 2.31 -19.88
C GLY A 180 9.84 2.27 -20.94
N VAL A 181 8.83 1.42 -20.75
CA VAL A 181 7.72 1.24 -21.69
C VAL A 181 6.53 2.05 -21.21
N SER A 182 6.06 2.99 -22.04
CA SER A 182 4.79 3.69 -21.79
C SER A 182 3.62 2.75 -22.01
N VAL A 183 2.70 2.71 -21.04
CA VAL A 183 1.45 1.94 -21.08
C VAL A 183 0.33 2.67 -21.83
N ALA A 184 0.46 3.98 -22.04
CA ALA A 184 -0.56 4.78 -22.70
C ALA A 184 -0.79 4.30 -24.15
N GLY A 185 -2.06 4.04 -24.50
CA GLY A 185 -2.47 3.54 -25.81
C GLY A 185 -2.10 2.08 -26.11
N LYS A 186 -1.52 1.35 -25.14
CA LYS A 186 -1.17 -0.07 -25.29
C LYS A 186 -2.34 -0.98 -24.94
N ASN A 187 -2.34 -2.18 -25.52
CA ASN A 187 -3.27 -3.24 -25.10
C ASN A 187 -2.68 -3.96 -23.89
N ALA A 188 -3.30 -3.78 -22.73
CA ALA A 188 -2.93 -4.48 -21.52
C ALA A 188 -3.88 -5.65 -21.24
N VAL A 189 -3.34 -6.81 -20.90
CA VAL A 189 -4.11 -7.99 -20.52
C VAL A 189 -3.78 -8.35 -19.08
N VAL A 190 -4.81 -8.43 -18.25
CA VAL A 190 -4.69 -8.88 -16.86
C VAL A 190 -5.37 -10.23 -16.73
N ILE A 191 -4.63 -11.27 -16.36
CA ILE A 191 -5.18 -12.60 -16.06
C ILE A 191 -5.36 -12.73 -14.55
N GLY A 192 -6.62 -12.83 -14.11
CA GLY A 192 -7.00 -12.82 -12.71
C GLY A 192 -7.84 -11.60 -12.37
N ARG A 193 -8.78 -11.76 -11.44
CA ARG A 193 -9.71 -10.70 -10.99
C ARG A 193 -9.91 -10.68 -9.48
N SER A 194 -8.88 -11.09 -8.74
CA SER A 194 -8.91 -11.06 -7.27
C SER A 194 -8.98 -9.63 -6.75
N LYS A 195 -9.54 -9.44 -5.54
CA LYS A 195 -9.61 -8.15 -4.86
C LYS A 195 -8.21 -7.55 -4.60
N ILE A 196 -7.20 -8.40 -4.41
CA ILE A 196 -5.84 -7.99 -4.00
C ILE A 196 -4.94 -7.63 -5.19
N VAL A 197 -5.13 -8.28 -6.35
CA VAL A 197 -4.22 -8.12 -7.50
C VAL A 197 -4.97 -7.79 -8.78
N GLY A 198 -5.81 -8.71 -9.27
CA GLY A 198 -6.33 -8.61 -10.63
C GLY A 198 -7.24 -7.40 -10.89
N ALA A 199 -8.21 -7.15 -10.02
CA ALA A 199 -9.12 -6.01 -10.15
C ALA A 199 -8.38 -4.65 -10.03
N PRO A 200 -7.59 -4.39 -8.97
CA PRO A 200 -6.86 -3.12 -8.87
C PRO A 200 -5.79 -2.96 -9.96
N MET A 201 -5.20 -4.04 -10.47
CA MET A 201 -4.27 -3.96 -11.61
C MET A 201 -4.96 -3.47 -12.88
N HIS A 202 -6.19 -3.94 -13.15
CA HIS A 202 -7.00 -3.43 -14.25
C HIS A 202 -7.20 -1.91 -14.13
N ASP A 203 -7.61 -1.45 -12.95
CA ASP A 203 -7.92 -0.03 -12.72
C ASP A 203 -6.67 0.84 -12.92
N LEU A 204 -5.51 0.42 -12.40
CA LEU A 204 -4.26 1.17 -12.58
C LEU A 204 -3.82 1.27 -14.04
N LEU A 205 -3.92 0.17 -14.80
CA LEU A 205 -3.58 0.18 -16.22
C LEU A 205 -4.55 1.07 -17.01
N LEU A 206 -5.85 1.00 -16.70
CA LEU A 206 -6.89 1.81 -17.32
C LEU A 206 -6.63 3.30 -17.06
N TRP A 207 -6.39 3.68 -15.80
CA TRP A 207 -6.11 5.07 -15.42
C TRP A 207 -4.73 5.55 -15.84
N SER A 208 -3.85 4.64 -16.27
CA SER A 208 -2.61 4.95 -16.98
C SER A 208 -2.80 4.98 -18.51
N HIS A 209 -4.04 5.04 -19.00
CA HIS A 209 -4.44 5.17 -20.39
C HIS A 209 -4.17 3.94 -21.28
N ALA A 210 -4.06 2.74 -20.71
CA ALA A 210 -4.06 1.50 -21.49
C ALA A 210 -5.50 1.11 -21.90
N THR A 211 -5.63 0.37 -23.01
CA THR A 211 -6.84 -0.40 -23.30
C THR A 211 -6.72 -1.74 -22.58
N VAL A 212 -7.59 -2.02 -21.61
CA VAL A 212 -7.41 -3.17 -20.71
C VAL A 212 -8.43 -4.28 -20.99
N THR A 213 -7.94 -5.52 -21.10
CA THR A 213 -8.76 -6.73 -21.16
C THR A 213 -8.52 -7.58 -19.92
N THR A 214 -9.55 -7.80 -19.10
CA THR A 214 -9.47 -8.67 -17.93
C THR A 214 -9.92 -10.09 -18.29
N CYS A 215 -9.03 -11.06 -18.04
CA CYS A 215 -9.26 -12.48 -18.27
C CYS A 215 -9.43 -13.24 -16.94
N HIS A 216 -10.18 -14.35 -16.97
CA HIS A 216 -10.43 -15.20 -15.81
C HIS A 216 -10.73 -16.65 -16.22
N SER A 217 -11.08 -17.50 -15.27
CA SER A 217 -11.35 -18.94 -15.46
C SER A 217 -12.49 -19.29 -16.42
N LYS A 218 -13.24 -18.29 -16.93
CA LYS A 218 -14.34 -18.45 -17.89
C LYS A 218 -14.06 -17.77 -19.23
N THR A 219 -12.87 -17.18 -19.40
CA THR A 219 -12.43 -16.60 -20.66
C THR A 219 -12.27 -17.71 -21.69
N ARG A 220 -12.94 -17.56 -22.83
CA ARG A 220 -12.74 -18.43 -23.99
C ARG A 220 -11.49 -17.98 -24.74
N ASP A 221 -10.72 -18.95 -25.22
CA ASP A 221 -9.47 -18.73 -25.96
C ASP A 221 -8.51 -17.74 -25.26
N LEU A 222 -8.06 -18.14 -24.07
CA LEU A 222 -7.13 -17.35 -23.27
C LEU A 222 -5.83 -17.04 -24.03
N ALA A 223 -5.34 -17.99 -24.84
CA ALA A 223 -4.14 -17.83 -25.63
C ALA A 223 -4.26 -16.67 -26.63
N ALA A 224 -5.38 -16.55 -27.35
CA ALA A 224 -5.61 -15.44 -28.27
C ALA A 224 -5.69 -14.08 -27.56
N GLN A 225 -6.22 -14.02 -26.33
CA GLN A 225 -6.21 -12.78 -25.54
C GLN A 225 -4.78 -12.39 -25.17
N VAL A 226 -4.00 -13.35 -24.66
CA VAL A 226 -2.58 -13.13 -24.32
C VAL A 226 -1.76 -12.68 -25.53
N GLY A 227 -2.02 -13.24 -26.71
CA GLY A 227 -1.32 -12.87 -27.95
C GLY A 227 -1.54 -11.43 -28.42
N ARG A 228 -2.54 -10.73 -27.88
CA ARG A 228 -2.81 -9.30 -28.18
C ARG A 228 -2.10 -8.35 -27.21
N ALA A 229 -1.62 -8.85 -26.07
CA ALA A 229 -1.09 -8.05 -24.97
C ALA A 229 0.26 -7.41 -25.34
N ASP A 230 0.32 -6.08 -25.36
CA ASP A 230 1.58 -5.34 -25.30
C ASP A 230 2.14 -5.38 -23.86
N VAL A 231 1.25 -5.37 -22.87
CA VAL A 231 1.56 -5.52 -21.44
C VAL A 231 0.71 -6.66 -20.89
N LEU A 232 1.35 -7.68 -20.34
CA LEU A 232 0.70 -8.85 -19.76
C LEU A 232 0.98 -8.90 -18.26
N VAL A 233 -0.06 -8.87 -17.44
CA VAL A 233 0.05 -9.09 -15.99
C VAL A 233 -0.71 -10.36 -15.61
N VAL A 234 -0.04 -11.30 -14.95
CA VAL A 234 -0.60 -12.62 -14.63
C VAL A 234 -0.63 -12.82 -13.11
N GLY A 235 -1.83 -13.00 -12.56
CA GLY A 235 -2.09 -13.29 -11.15
C GLY A 235 -3.25 -14.28 -11.02
N ALA A 236 -3.07 -15.48 -11.59
CA ALA A 236 -4.04 -16.55 -11.67
C ALA A 236 -3.88 -17.60 -10.55
N GLY A 237 -2.70 -17.69 -9.91
CA GLY A 237 -2.39 -18.70 -8.90
C GLY A 237 -2.34 -20.11 -9.48
N LYS A 238 -1.80 -20.26 -10.69
CA LYS A 238 -1.66 -21.53 -11.40
C LYS A 238 -0.28 -21.61 -12.03
N ALA A 239 0.56 -22.47 -11.45
CA ALA A 239 1.94 -22.69 -11.86
C ALA A 239 2.08 -22.86 -13.38
N GLU A 240 2.91 -22.01 -13.99
CA GLU A 240 3.37 -22.11 -15.38
C GLU A 240 2.22 -22.29 -16.41
N MET A 241 1.01 -21.78 -16.12
CA MET A 241 -0.17 -21.89 -16.96
C MET A 241 0.00 -21.15 -18.29
N VAL A 242 0.54 -19.93 -18.25
CA VAL A 242 0.75 -19.11 -19.45
C VAL A 242 2.02 -19.57 -20.16
N LYS A 243 1.87 -20.11 -21.36
CA LYS A 243 2.97 -20.62 -22.16
C LYS A 243 3.59 -19.53 -23.04
N GLY A 244 4.87 -19.65 -23.34
CA GLY A 244 5.60 -18.65 -24.14
C GLY A 244 5.02 -18.45 -25.53
N ASP A 245 4.51 -19.48 -26.20
CA ASP A 245 3.86 -19.41 -27.50
C ASP A 245 2.57 -18.54 -27.51
N TRP A 246 2.02 -18.22 -26.34
CA TRP A 246 0.90 -17.28 -26.21
C TRP A 246 1.36 -15.83 -26.13
N VAL A 247 2.58 -15.58 -25.63
CA VAL A 247 3.12 -14.23 -25.37
C VAL A 247 3.41 -13.50 -26.68
N LYS A 248 2.85 -12.29 -26.83
CA LYS A 248 3.17 -11.42 -27.97
C LYS A 248 4.67 -11.08 -28.00
N GLU A 249 5.27 -11.10 -29.18
CA GLU A 249 6.68 -10.75 -29.35
C GLU A 249 6.94 -9.30 -28.93
N GLY A 250 7.94 -9.09 -28.09
CA GLY A 250 8.30 -7.77 -27.54
C GLY A 250 7.42 -7.30 -26.38
N ALA A 251 6.47 -8.11 -25.88
CA ALA A 251 5.60 -7.72 -24.77
C ALA A 251 6.36 -7.51 -23.44
N VAL A 252 5.78 -6.71 -22.55
CA VAL A 252 6.17 -6.62 -21.13
C VAL A 252 5.37 -7.67 -20.37
N VAL A 253 6.05 -8.59 -19.69
CA VAL A 253 5.42 -9.68 -18.93
C VAL A 253 5.71 -9.53 -17.44
N ILE A 254 4.65 -9.31 -16.65
CA ILE A 254 4.67 -9.22 -15.19
C ILE A 254 3.98 -10.45 -14.60
N ASP A 255 4.72 -11.24 -13.83
CA ASP A 255 4.26 -12.48 -13.20
C ASP A 255 4.13 -12.29 -11.68
N CYS A 256 2.89 -12.29 -11.21
CA CYS A 256 2.54 -12.16 -9.79
C CYS A 256 2.38 -13.52 -9.10
N GLY A 257 2.50 -14.63 -9.83
CA GLY A 257 2.30 -15.97 -9.30
C GLY A 257 3.35 -16.36 -8.28
N ILE A 258 2.92 -16.99 -7.18
CA ILE A 258 3.80 -17.63 -6.20
C ILE A 258 3.25 -19.03 -5.97
N ASN A 259 3.80 -20.00 -6.69
CA ASN A 259 3.38 -21.40 -6.62
C ASN A 259 4.56 -22.24 -6.14
N HIS A 260 4.33 -23.14 -5.19
CA HIS A 260 5.34 -24.10 -4.75
C HIS A 260 5.14 -25.42 -5.46
N ILE A 261 6.17 -25.90 -6.15
CA ILE A 261 6.16 -27.22 -6.79
C ILE A 261 7.31 -28.08 -6.25
N PRO A 262 7.15 -29.42 -6.20
CA PRO A 262 8.22 -30.31 -5.76
C PRO A 262 9.51 -30.13 -6.58
N ASP A 263 10.65 -30.08 -5.89
CA ASP A 263 11.99 -30.02 -6.48
C ASP A 263 13.01 -30.59 -5.49
N SER A 264 13.47 -31.82 -5.76
CA SER A 264 14.45 -32.53 -4.91
C SER A 264 15.84 -31.88 -4.92
N SER A 265 16.13 -30.97 -5.85
CA SER A 265 17.40 -30.23 -5.88
C SER A 265 17.45 -29.09 -4.86
N LYS A 266 16.32 -28.72 -4.25
CA LYS A 266 16.23 -27.64 -3.26
C LYS A 266 16.25 -28.20 -1.82
N PRO A 267 16.89 -27.51 -0.86
CA PRO A 267 16.89 -27.93 0.54
C PRO A 267 15.50 -28.10 1.15
N SER A 268 14.53 -27.29 0.71
CA SER A 268 13.13 -27.36 1.12
C SER A 268 12.31 -28.45 0.42
N GLY A 269 12.90 -29.18 -0.54
CA GLY A 269 12.20 -30.12 -1.42
C GLY A 269 11.19 -29.46 -2.38
N LYS A 270 11.18 -28.12 -2.46
CA LYS A 270 10.23 -27.34 -3.27
C LYS A 270 10.89 -26.13 -3.90
N ARG A 271 10.54 -25.81 -5.14
CA ARG A 271 10.89 -24.55 -5.82
C ARG A 271 9.67 -23.65 -5.99
N VAL A 272 9.91 -22.35 -6.00
CA VAL A 272 8.88 -21.34 -6.26
C VAL A 272 8.86 -21.02 -7.75
N VAL A 273 7.67 -21.04 -8.35
CA VAL A 273 7.43 -20.70 -9.76
C VAL A 273 6.26 -19.74 -9.90
N GLY A 274 6.28 -18.96 -10.98
CA GLY A 274 5.20 -18.05 -11.31
C GLY A 274 4.04 -18.72 -12.04
N ASP A 275 3.11 -17.90 -12.50
CA ASP A 275 1.98 -18.33 -13.33
C ASP A 275 2.35 -18.40 -14.82
N VAL A 276 3.51 -17.85 -15.20
CA VAL A 276 4.07 -17.89 -16.55
C VAL A 276 5.17 -18.93 -16.61
N HIS A 277 5.19 -19.72 -17.69
CA HIS A 277 6.32 -20.61 -17.98
C HIS A 277 7.53 -19.77 -18.43
N TYR A 278 8.32 -19.34 -17.44
CA TYR A 278 9.37 -18.33 -17.59
C TYR A 278 10.37 -18.65 -18.71
N ALA A 279 10.82 -19.90 -18.81
CA ALA A 279 11.84 -20.31 -19.78
C ALA A 279 11.40 -20.02 -21.23
N SER A 280 10.17 -20.39 -21.60
CA SER A 280 9.68 -20.15 -22.98
C SER A 280 9.15 -18.73 -23.18
N ALA A 281 8.62 -18.07 -22.15
CA ALA A 281 8.18 -16.68 -22.27
C ALA A 281 9.35 -15.70 -22.46
N LYS A 282 10.51 -15.96 -21.83
CA LYS A 282 11.72 -15.14 -21.95
C LYS A 282 12.27 -15.08 -23.38
N GLU A 283 11.98 -16.08 -24.21
CA GLU A 283 12.42 -16.10 -25.62
C GLU A 283 11.60 -15.19 -26.54
N ARG A 284 10.46 -14.67 -26.05
CA ARG A 284 9.53 -13.85 -26.85
C ARG A 284 9.24 -12.48 -26.27
N ALA A 285 9.17 -12.37 -24.94
CA ALA A 285 8.94 -11.11 -24.28
C ALA A 285 10.07 -10.11 -24.57
N GLY A 286 9.76 -8.82 -24.63
CA GLY A 286 10.79 -7.77 -24.61
C GLY A 286 11.34 -7.58 -23.20
N PHE A 287 10.44 -7.67 -22.21
CA PHE A 287 10.77 -7.56 -20.78
C PHE A 287 10.00 -8.60 -19.97
N ILE A 288 10.62 -9.15 -18.94
CA ILE A 288 9.98 -10.17 -18.10
C ILE A 288 10.44 -10.09 -16.63
N THR A 289 9.50 -10.28 -15.69
CA THR A 289 9.83 -10.43 -14.28
C THR A 289 10.16 -11.88 -13.93
N PRO A 290 11.23 -12.18 -13.17
CA PRO A 290 11.50 -13.52 -12.69
C PRO A 290 10.62 -13.86 -11.49
N VAL A 291 10.39 -15.16 -11.26
CA VAL A 291 9.79 -15.67 -10.03
C VAL A 291 10.72 -16.77 -9.48
N PRO A 292 11.26 -16.62 -8.25
CA PRO A 292 11.17 -15.46 -7.35
C PRO A 292 12.01 -14.25 -7.80
N GLY A 293 11.87 -13.12 -7.11
CA GLY A 293 12.72 -11.91 -7.31
C GLY A 293 12.13 -10.83 -8.22
N GLY A 294 10.92 -11.04 -8.74
CA GLY A 294 10.11 -10.07 -9.48
C GLY A 294 9.14 -9.31 -8.57
N VAL A 295 7.84 -9.62 -8.65
CA VAL A 295 6.78 -8.84 -7.98
C VAL A 295 6.84 -8.93 -6.44
N GLY A 296 7.13 -10.11 -5.87
CA GLY A 296 7.08 -10.31 -4.41
C GLY A 296 7.88 -9.30 -3.56
N PRO A 297 9.17 -9.04 -3.85
CA PRO A 297 9.96 -8.00 -3.18
C PRO A 297 9.35 -6.60 -3.25
N MET A 298 8.63 -6.27 -4.34
CA MET A 298 7.97 -4.97 -4.49
C MET A 298 6.82 -4.79 -3.51
N THR A 299 6.08 -5.84 -3.19
CA THR A 299 4.92 -5.76 -2.27
C THR A 299 5.29 -5.12 -0.93
N VAL A 300 6.44 -5.48 -0.34
CA VAL A 300 6.89 -4.88 0.92
C VAL A 300 7.30 -3.42 0.74
N ALA A 301 8.03 -3.09 -0.33
CA ALA A 301 8.46 -1.72 -0.60
C ALA A 301 7.27 -0.77 -0.84
N MET A 302 6.25 -1.23 -1.56
CA MET A 302 5.03 -0.46 -1.83
C MET A 302 4.18 -0.25 -0.57
N LEU A 303 4.15 -1.22 0.35
CA LEU A 303 3.53 -1.01 1.67
C LEU A 303 4.20 0.12 2.45
N MET A 304 5.54 0.16 2.43
CA MET A 304 6.29 1.23 3.08
C MET A 304 6.04 2.57 2.39
N GLU A 305 5.97 2.59 1.07
CA GLU A 305 5.61 3.79 0.32
C GLU A 305 4.22 4.32 0.69
N ASN A 306 3.20 3.47 0.69
CA ASN A 306 1.85 3.85 1.12
C ASN A 306 1.85 4.38 2.57
N THR A 307 2.65 3.79 3.45
CA THR A 307 2.80 4.27 4.84
C THR A 307 3.43 5.65 4.91
N VAL A 308 4.50 5.91 4.14
CA VAL A 308 5.14 7.23 4.07
C VAL A 308 4.21 8.25 3.44
N GLN A 309 3.48 7.89 2.39
CA GLN A 309 2.47 8.75 1.77
C GLN A 309 1.34 9.09 2.74
N SER A 310 0.85 8.12 3.51
CA SER A 310 -0.14 8.35 4.58
C SER A 310 0.38 9.36 5.61
N ALA A 311 1.61 9.19 6.08
CA ALA A 311 2.25 10.13 7.00
C ALA A 311 2.42 11.54 6.39
N LYS A 312 2.79 11.64 5.11
CA LYS A 312 2.85 12.92 4.38
C LYS A 312 1.45 13.57 4.30
N ARG A 313 0.39 12.81 3.99
CA ARG A 313 -1.00 13.30 3.97
C ARG A 313 -1.44 13.79 5.35
N PHE A 314 -1.10 13.04 6.41
CA PHE A 314 -1.36 13.45 7.79
C PHE A 314 -0.70 14.80 8.11
N LEU A 315 0.59 14.95 7.82
CA LEU A 315 1.31 16.22 8.01
C LEU A 315 0.79 17.35 7.11
N ASN A 316 0.30 17.09 5.91
CA ASN A 316 -0.28 18.13 5.04
C ASN A 316 -1.67 18.59 5.52
N SER A 317 -2.46 17.68 6.07
CA SER A 317 -3.75 18.01 6.72
C SER A 317 -3.54 18.83 7.99
N TYR A 318 -2.39 18.63 8.63
CA TYR A 318 -1.87 19.43 9.72
C TYR A 318 -1.28 20.72 9.16
N ARG A 319 -2.11 21.77 9.01
CA ARG A 319 -1.59 23.12 8.70
C ARG A 319 -1.48 23.93 9.99
N PRO A 320 -0.26 24.38 10.37
CA PRO A 320 -0.07 25.36 11.43
C PRO A 320 -1.07 26.52 11.35
N GLY A 321 -1.83 26.79 12.41
CA GLY A 321 -2.81 27.89 12.47
C GLY A 321 -4.20 27.61 11.88
N LYS A 322 -4.49 26.38 11.41
CA LYS A 322 -5.86 25.98 11.01
C LYS A 322 -6.31 24.75 11.80
N TRP A 323 -6.91 25.01 12.96
CA TRP A 323 -7.45 23.99 13.84
C TRP A 323 -8.72 23.39 13.23
N ASN A 324 -8.67 22.14 12.76
CA ASN A 324 -9.86 21.40 12.33
C ASN A 324 -10.56 20.77 13.56
N ILE A 325 -10.95 21.61 14.52
CA ILE A 325 -11.63 21.17 15.74
C ILE A 325 -13.12 20.98 15.44
N THR A 326 -13.63 19.78 15.73
CA THR A 326 -15.06 19.51 15.62
C THR A 326 -15.74 19.79 16.96
N TYR A 327 -16.47 20.89 17.08
CA TYR A 327 -17.17 21.19 18.33
C TYR A 327 -18.35 20.23 18.57
N ILE A 328 -18.55 19.81 19.83
CA ILE A 328 -19.74 19.04 20.20
C ILE A 328 -20.95 19.94 20.02
N LYS A 329 -21.90 19.51 19.19
CA LYS A 329 -23.14 20.26 18.95
C LYS A 329 -23.98 20.27 20.23
N LEU A 330 -24.13 21.44 20.83
CA LEU A 330 -24.95 21.62 22.02
C LEU A 330 -26.42 21.35 21.69
N LYS A 331 -27.10 20.60 22.57
CA LYS A 331 -28.55 20.38 22.54
C LYS A 331 -29.17 21.06 23.77
N PRO A 332 -29.59 22.33 23.67
CA PRO A 332 -30.14 23.05 24.82
C PRO A 332 -31.42 22.37 25.34
N VAL A 333 -31.52 22.17 26.65
CA VAL A 333 -32.70 21.60 27.32
C VAL A 333 -33.40 22.70 28.10
N ARG A 334 -34.75 22.72 28.07
CA ARG A 334 -35.58 23.63 28.87
C ARG A 334 -36.64 22.84 29.65
N PRO A 335 -36.81 23.08 30.97
CA PRO A 335 -36.05 24.01 31.82
C PRO A 335 -34.58 23.62 32.00
N LYS A 336 -33.72 24.54 32.47
CA LYS A 336 -32.28 24.28 32.66
C LYS A 336 -32.10 23.10 33.62
N PRO A 337 -31.42 22.00 33.22
CA PRO A 337 -31.11 20.91 34.14
C PRO A 337 -30.14 21.36 35.24
N SER A 338 -30.04 20.59 36.32
CA SER A 338 -29.02 20.81 37.34
C SER A 338 -27.61 20.61 36.76
N ASP A 339 -26.61 21.28 37.33
CA ASP A 339 -25.23 21.18 36.83
C ASP A 339 -24.69 19.73 36.90
N ALA A 340 -25.15 18.93 37.88
CA ALA A 340 -24.84 17.50 37.98
C ALA A 340 -25.43 16.70 36.81
N ALA A 341 -26.68 16.96 36.42
CA ALA A 341 -27.31 16.30 35.28
C ALA A 341 -26.63 16.70 33.96
N ILE A 342 -26.18 17.95 33.83
CA ILE A 342 -25.41 18.42 32.67
C ILE A 342 -24.07 17.67 32.57
N SER A 343 -23.34 17.56 33.68
CA SER A 343 -22.05 16.86 33.72
C SER A 343 -22.20 15.37 33.36
N GLN A 344 -23.20 14.68 33.90
CA GLN A 344 -23.45 13.26 33.59
C GLN A 344 -23.92 13.02 32.14
N ALA A 345 -24.67 13.95 31.56
CA ALA A 345 -25.16 13.85 30.19
C ALA A 345 -24.13 14.28 29.12
N CYS A 346 -22.99 14.85 29.54
CA CYS A 346 -21.97 15.34 28.63
C CYS A 346 -21.23 14.18 27.96
N ALA A 347 -21.47 13.97 26.66
CA ALA A 347 -20.71 13.03 25.86
C ALA A 347 -19.34 13.64 25.51
N THR A 348 -18.33 13.34 26.33
CA THR A 348 -16.97 13.82 26.15
C THR A 348 -16.31 13.22 24.90
N LYS A 349 -15.57 14.04 24.15
CA LYS A 349 -14.74 13.57 23.05
C LYS A 349 -13.55 12.76 23.61
N PRO A 350 -13.15 11.63 22.98
CA PRO A 350 -11.92 10.95 23.36
C PRO A 350 -10.72 11.89 23.32
N VAL A 351 -9.89 11.88 24.36
CA VAL A 351 -8.76 12.81 24.53
C VAL A 351 -7.77 12.74 23.37
N MET A 352 -7.55 11.54 22.81
CA MET A 352 -6.65 11.37 21.66
C MET A 352 -7.23 11.93 20.36
N LYS A 353 -8.56 11.95 20.22
CA LYS A 353 -9.22 12.63 19.10
C LYS A 353 -9.06 14.15 19.24
N LEU A 354 -9.23 14.69 20.43
CA LEU A 354 -8.99 16.10 20.71
C LEU A 354 -7.51 16.47 20.47
N ALA A 355 -6.57 15.68 20.99
CA ALA A 355 -5.14 15.87 20.78
C ALA A 355 -4.77 15.92 19.29
N ARG A 356 -5.37 15.05 18.47
CA ARG A 356 -5.19 15.04 17.02
C ARG A 356 -5.74 16.32 16.36
N GLU A 357 -6.95 16.73 16.72
CA GLU A 357 -7.55 17.99 16.23
C GLU A 357 -6.76 19.22 16.68
N MET A 358 -6.07 19.10 17.82
CA MET A 358 -5.15 20.09 18.37
C MET A 358 -3.74 20.04 17.79
N GLY A 359 -3.48 19.07 16.93
CA GLY A 359 -2.17 18.93 16.35
C GLY A 359 -1.04 18.51 17.33
N LEU A 360 -1.37 17.77 18.36
CA LEU A 360 -0.33 17.14 19.17
C LEU A 360 0.14 15.87 18.48
N PHE A 361 1.46 15.68 18.41
CA PHE A 361 2.05 14.43 17.94
C PHE A 361 1.89 13.36 19.02
N SER A 362 1.90 12.09 18.62
CA SER A 362 1.69 10.99 19.57
C SER A 362 2.80 10.85 20.59
N GLU A 363 4.04 11.12 20.21
CA GLU A 363 5.20 11.07 21.11
C GLU A 363 5.08 12.13 22.21
N GLU A 364 4.27 13.16 21.96
CA GLU A 364 4.05 14.27 22.87
C GLU A 364 2.85 14.08 23.79
N VAL A 365 2.06 13.01 23.61
CA VAL A 365 0.81 12.79 24.35
C VAL A 365 0.78 11.39 24.95
N GLU A 366 0.74 11.34 26.27
CA GLU A 366 0.62 10.09 27.03
C GLU A 366 -0.82 9.94 27.54
N PRO A 367 -1.66 9.11 26.90
CA PRO A 367 -3.04 8.92 27.34
C PRO A 367 -3.15 8.17 28.67
N HIS A 368 -4.09 8.62 29.51
CA HIS A 368 -4.53 7.98 30.74
C HIS A 368 -6.03 7.71 30.66
N GLY A 369 -6.40 6.58 30.05
CA GLY A 369 -7.79 6.24 29.75
C GLY A 369 -8.37 7.06 28.60
N ARG A 370 -9.70 7.12 28.50
CA ARG A 370 -10.40 7.70 27.33
C ARG A 370 -10.39 9.24 27.29
N HIS A 371 -10.31 9.89 28.45
CA HIS A 371 -10.62 11.33 28.58
C HIS A 371 -9.48 12.17 29.20
N ARG A 372 -8.34 11.58 29.55
CA ARG A 372 -7.21 12.31 30.15
C ARG A 372 -5.91 11.93 29.45
N ALA A 373 -4.99 12.87 29.34
CA ALA A 373 -3.65 12.63 28.83
C ALA A 373 -2.67 13.62 29.45
N LYS A 374 -1.39 13.25 29.55
CA LYS A 374 -0.30 14.18 29.79
C LYS A 374 0.27 14.64 28.46
N VAL A 375 0.68 15.90 28.40
CA VAL A 375 1.32 16.48 27.22
C VAL A 375 2.75 16.83 27.59
N GLN A 376 3.72 16.37 26.79
CA GLN A 376 5.13 16.66 26.99
C GLN A 376 5.41 18.15 26.76
N LEU A 377 6.35 18.71 27.53
CA LEU A 377 6.67 20.15 27.46
C LEU A 377 7.38 20.53 26.15
N ASP A 378 8.03 19.58 25.48
CA ASP A 378 8.72 19.81 24.20
C ASP A 378 7.78 20.28 23.08
N VAL A 379 6.48 20.04 23.23
CA VAL A 379 5.41 20.61 22.39
C VAL A 379 5.54 22.13 22.30
N LEU A 380 5.83 22.80 23.42
CA LEU A 380 5.95 24.26 23.46
C LEU A 380 7.11 24.74 22.58
N THR A 381 8.19 23.97 22.53
CA THR A 381 9.34 24.26 21.67
C THR A 381 8.98 24.05 20.20
N ARG A 382 8.35 22.93 19.86
CA ARG A 382 7.91 22.64 18.48
C ARG A 382 6.88 23.65 17.97
N MET A 383 5.92 24.00 18.82
CA MET A 383 4.84 24.93 18.47
C MET A 383 5.24 26.41 18.63
N ARG A 384 6.48 26.71 19.05
CA ARG A 384 6.96 28.09 19.28
C ARG A 384 6.81 29.01 18.07
N ALA A 385 6.99 28.47 16.87
CA ALA A 385 6.85 29.21 15.62
C ALA A 385 5.40 29.29 15.12
N GLN A 386 4.45 28.61 15.79
CA GLN A 386 3.05 28.65 15.41
C GLN A 386 2.34 29.86 16.05
N PRO A 387 1.58 30.64 15.26
CA PRO A 387 0.85 31.80 15.76
C PRO A 387 -0.04 31.48 16.99
N ASP A 388 -0.63 30.28 16.98
CA ASP A 388 -1.59 29.83 18.00
C ASP A 388 -0.99 28.82 18.99
N GLY A 389 0.31 28.51 18.88
CA GLY A 389 0.99 27.48 19.69
C GLY A 389 1.17 27.82 21.17
N LYS A 390 0.71 29.00 21.60
CA LYS A 390 0.81 29.51 22.98
C LYS A 390 -0.46 29.27 23.80
N TYR A 391 -1.53 28.78 23.20
CA TYR A 391 -2.81 28.59 23.89
C TYR A 391 -2.97 27.13 24.33
N VAL A 392 -2.90 26.89 25.64
CA VAL A 392 -3.40 25.66 26.26
C VAL A 392 -4.68 26.02 27.02
N VAL A 393 -5.84 25.68 26.46
CA VAL A 393 -7.10 25.71 27.20
C VAL A 393 -7.56 24.28 27.40
N VAL A 394 -7.39 23.79 28.63
CA VAL A 394 -7.98 22.54 29.10
C VAL A 394 -9.13 22.93 30.03
N THR A 395 -10.37 22.61 29.66
CA THR A 395 -11.49 22.59 30.61
C THR A 395 -12.21 21.26 30.50
N GLY A 396 -12.43 20.64 31.66
CA GLY A 396 -12.89 19.26 31.85
C GLY A 396 -14.35 18.99 31.54
#